data_AF-E9DRZ5-F1
#
_entry.id   AF-E9DRZ5-F1
#
_cell.length_a   1.000
_cell.length_b   1.000
_cell.length_c   1.000
_cell.angle_alpha   90.00
_cell.angle_beta   90.00
_cell.angle_gamma   90.00
#
_symmetry.space_group_name_H-M   'P 1'
#
loop_
_entity.id
_entity.type
_entity.pdbx_description
1 polymer ?
#
loop_
_entity_poly.entity_id
_entity_poly.type
_entity_poly.pdbx_seq_one_letter_code
_entity_poly.pdbx_strand_id
1 'polypeptide(L)'
;MARLSGAARIAVAVIVGFLGMCHAATTFKFCDEAGAQGYDYIPPPERLIAPRRNCDDRKQSNPQTCIYRPPGSRLASIRVGNTGKLAVFMPETVDAATVEHAVIVVAGKLSNAGQYWHRLQNATDLYAARSGKTGRKTISVAPLLFTDRYTPGLHGDGHLSWSDPRAWIAGGAANYPYGSNATSIDALEALAEEFACSARYPVLTNITFVGQSAGGQLVQRYAALARDSASCRAHVRYVQNNPATCSYFTDNRPSVQGEALPPARSCAKCNLWPFGFDGFPGTAAGTLAPVDYFRRYTSRDVVATVGYKDTNPCSGDQACQAVLQGGHKRRDRNLIWYRYVHELARTGENLTAFPGAFTDLPDWGQVSNNRVGLRLALAKGAGHGFAQIFSTPVGQSALFDDVDVLEGWRPGQ
;
A
#
# COMPACT_ATOMS: atom_id res chain seq x y z
N MET A 1 58.49 35.10 60.12
CA MET A 1 57.70 33.94 60.59
C MET A 1 56.51 33.76 59.67
N ALA A 2 56.34 32.52 59.20
CA ALA A 2 55.15 31.85 58.65
C ALA A 2 54.48 32.33 57.33
N ARG A 3 54.42 31.35 56.40
CA ARG A 3 53.61 31.21 55.17
C ARG A 3 52.17 30.80 55.49
N LEU A 4 51.29 30.81 54.46
CA LEU A 4 50.26 29.82 54.03
C LEU A 4 49.15 30.58 53.25
N SER A 5 48.42 30.11 52.24
CA SER A 5 48.43 29.02 51.23
C SER A 5 47.09 29.21 50.45
N GLY A 6 47.03 29.20 49.12
CA GLY A 6 46.54 28.05 48.34
C GLY A 6 45.05 28.13 47.93
N ALA A 7 44.78 27.73 46.68
CA ALA A 7 43.48 27.49 46.00
C ALA A 7 42.78 28.74 45.39
N ALA A 8 43.01 29.10 44.12
CA ALA A 8 42.58 28.46 42.87
C ALA A 8 41.13 28.77 42.45
N ARG A 9 41.02 29.70 41.49
CA ARG A 9 40.16 29.68 40.28
C ARG A 9 38.86 28.87 40.38
N ILE A 10 37.72 29.52 40.58
CA ILE A 10 36.39 29.21 39.98
C ILE A 10 35.53 30.47 40.21
N ALA A 11 35.23 31.24 39.16
CA ALA A 11 34.05 32.14 39.08
C ALA A 11 33.99 32.93 37.76
N VAL A 12 34.11 32.29 36.59
CA VAL A 12 33.53 32.82 35.33
C VAL A 12 33.16 31.64 34.43
N ALA A 13 32.10 30.90 34.81
CA ALA A 13 31.49 29.87 33.96
C ALA A 13 30.08 29.52 34.45
N VAL A 14 29.17 30.50 34.51
CA VAL A 14 27.74 30.23 34.83
C VAL A 14 26.77 30.90 33.84
N ILE A 15 27.22 31.56 32.78
CA ILE A 15 26.32 32.13 31.76
C ILE A 15 26.77 31.74 30.35
N VAL A 16 26.84 30.43 30.08
CA VAL A 16 26.66 29.86 28.72
C VAL A 16 26.09 28.45 28.94
N GLY A 17 24.82 28.37 29.32
CA GLY A 17 24.22 27.11 29.75
C GLY A 17 22.75 26.99 29.43
N PHE A 18 22.22 27.69 28.42
CA PHE A 18 20.88 27.46 27.88
C PHE A 18 20.77 28.18 26.54
N LEU A 19 21.19 27.53 25.44
CA LEU A 19 20.78 27.78 24.05
C LEU A 19 21.73 26.98 23.14
N GLY A 20 21.43 25.69 22.99
CA GLY A 20 22.28 24.80 22.21
C GLY A 20 21.76 23.38 22.09
N MET A 21 20.45 23.16 22.20
CA MET A 21 19.85 22.00 21.54
C MET A 21 19.80 22.33 20.05
N CYS A 22 20.93 22.16 19.37
CA CYS A 22 20.92 21.91 17.94
C CYS A 22 19.95 20.74 17.73
N HIS A 23 18.77 21.04 17.18
CA HIS A 23 17.99 20.04 16.48
C HIS A 23 18.92 19.54 15.39
N ALA A 24 19.61 18.42 15.64
CA ALA A 24 20.36 17.75 14.61
C ALA A 24 19.33 17.41 13.55
N ALA A 25 19.39 18.12 12.43
CA ALA A 25 18.44 17.88 11.37
C ALA A 25 18.63 16.42 10.95
N THR A 26 17.67 15.55 11.25
CA THR A 26 17.82 14.12 10.97
C THR A 26 17.75 13.98 9.46
N THR A 27 18.92 13.91 8.82
CA THR A 27 19.03 13.64 7.40
C THR A 27 18.77 12.15 7.18
N PHE A 28 18.11 11.83 6.06
CA PHE A 28 17.87 10.44 5.68
C PHE A 28 19.19 9.66 5.63
N LYS A 29 19.23 8.50 6.30
CA LYS A 29 20.39 7.62 6.26
C LYS A 29 20.29 6.68 5.05
N PHE A 30 20.91 7.04 3.94
CA PHE A 30 20.99 6.21 2.74
C PHE A 30 22.06 5.12 2.84
N CYS A 31 21.88 4.03 2.10
CA CYS A 31 22.90 2.99 1.96
C CYS A 31 24.09 3.50 1.14
N ASP A 32 25.28 3.00 1.43
CA ASP A 32 26.43 3.13 0.54
C ASP A 32 26.31 2.17 -0.66
N GLU A 33 27.22 2.27 -1.63
CA GLU A 33 27.18 1.45 -2.85
C GLU A 33 27.21 -0.07 -2.54
N ALA A 34 28.03 -0.49 -1.57
CA ALA A 34 28.12 -1.88 -1.15
C ALA A 34 26.82 -2.37 -0.48
N GLY A 35 26.21 -1.54 0.38
CA GLY A 35 24.91 -1.82 0.98
C GLY A 35 23.81 -1.88 -0.06
N ALA A 36 23.86 -1.04 -1.10
CA ALA A 36 22.88 -0.99 -2.18
C ALA A 36 22.84 -2.28 -3.02
N GLN A 37 23.99 -2.93 -3.27
CA GLN A 37 24.05 -4.23 -3.98
C GLN A 37 23.31 -5.35 -3.24
N GLY A 38 23.21 -5.29 -1.91
CA GLY A 38 22.41 -6.24 -1.11
C GLY A 38 20.89 -6.03 -1.23
N TYR A 39 20.44 -4.88 -1.73
CA TYR A 39 19.03 -4.52 -1.91
C TYR A 39 18.48 -4.84 -3.30
N ASP A 40 19.33 -5.19 -4.27
CA ASP A 40 18.99 -5.71 -5.61
C ASP A 40 18.39 -7.13 -5.56
N TYR A 41 17.64 -7.43 -4.49
CA TYR A 41 17.03 -8.72 -4.24
C TYR A 41 16.09 -9.10 -5.39
N ILE A 42 16.64 -9.91 -6.30
CA ILE A 42 15.91 -10.86 -7.11
C ILE A 42 15.26 -11.80 -6.10
N PRO A 43 13.92 -11.79 -5.92
CA PRO A 43 13.32 -12.81 -5.10
C PRO A 43 13.79 -14.15 -5.67
N PRO A 44 14.34 -15.06 -4.84
CA PRO A 44 14.61 -16.39 -5.33
C PRO A 44 13.31 -16.85 -5.98
N PRO A 45 13.36 -17.63 -7.09
CA PRO A 45 12.16 -18.32 -7.54
C PRO A 45 11.58 -18.91 -6.26
N GLU A 46 10.32 -18.60 -5.95
CA GLU A 46 9.62 -19.35 -4.91
C GLU A 46 9.70 -20.78 -5.41
N ARG A 47 10.77 -21.50 -5.02
CA ARG A 47 10.73 -22.95 -4.91
C ARG A 47 9.43 -23.12 -4.18
N LEU A 48 8.47 -23.77 -4.84
CA LEU A 48 7.22 -24.19 -4.24
C LEU A 48 7.61 -24.71 -2.86
N ILE A 49 7.48 -23.86 -1.84
CA ILE A 49 7.83 -24.28 -0.49
C ILE A 49 6.70 -25.25 -0.25
N ALA A 50 7.02 -26.54 -0.31
CA ALA A 50 6.09 -27.61 0.00
C ALA A 50 5.33 -27.11 1.23
N PRO A 51 3.98 -27.03 1.18
CA PRO A 51 3.21 -26.32 2.17
C PRO A 51 3.68 -26.76 3.54
N ARG A 52 4.43 -25.90 4.23
CA ARG A 52 4.88 -26.22 5.57
C ARG A 52 3.59 -26.23 6.37
N ARG A 53 3.14 -27.41 6.79
CA ARG A 53 1.99 -27.51 7.71
C ARG A 53 2.30 -26.79 9.02
N ASN A 54 3.59 -26.72 9.38
CA ASN A 54 4.07 -25.96 10.51
C ASN A 54 4.54 -24.55 10.06
N CYS A 55 3.78 -23.52 10.44
CA CYS A 55 4.09 -22.12 10.18
C CYS A 55 4.81 -21.43 11.36
N ASP A 56 5.32 -22.17 12.34
CA ASP A 56 5.95 -21.66 13.57
C ASP A 56 7.35 -21.08 13.30
N ASP A 57 8.07 -21.62 12.29
CA ASP A 57 9.43 -21.17 11.93
C ASP A 57 9.46 -19.96 10.99
N ARG A 58 8.55 -18.99 11.17
CA ARG A 58 8.56 -17.77 10.35
C ARG A 58 9.68 -16.83 10.79
N LYS A 59 10.80 -16.88 10.07
CA LYS A 59 11.86 -15.86 10.18
C LYS A 59 11.26 -14.47 9.93
N GLN A 60 11.27 -13.63 10.95
CA GLN A 60 10.93 -12.22 10.81
C GLN A 60 12.07 -11.51 10.08
N SER A 61 11.74 -10.60 9.17
CA SER A 61 12.74 -9.74 8.54
C SER A 61 13.38 -8.83 9.59
N ASN A 62 14.68 -8.62 9.48
CA ASN A 62 15.39 -7.65 10.29
C ASN A 62 14.99 -6.22 9.88
N PRO A 63 15.07 -5.24 10.80
CA PRO A 63 14.95 -3.84 10.44
C PRO A 63 16.01 -3.44 9.40
N GLN A 64 15.68 -2.49 8.53
CA GLN A 64 16.61 -1.84 7.63
C GLN A 64 17.58 -0.97 8.44
N THR A 65 18.85 -0.96 8.05
CA THR A 65 19.91 -0.15 8.66
C THR A 65 20.19 1.16 7.90
N CYS A 66 19.67 1.26 6.68
CA CYS A 66 19.80 2.35 5.74
C CYS A 66 18.66 2.29 4.69
N ILE A 67 18.40 3.41 4.02
CA ILE A 67 17.43 3.52 2.94
C ILE A 67 18.15 3.23 1.61
N TYR A 68 17.69 2.23 0.88
CA TYR A 68 18.12 2.02 -0.50
C TYR A 68 17.55 3.13 -1.40
N ARG A 69 18.43 3.94 -2.00
CA ARG A 69 18.11 4.91 -3.04
C ARG A 69 18.36 4.26 -4.40
N PRO A 70 17.32 3.98 -5.19
CA PRO A 70 17.49 3.42 -6.54
C PRO A 70 18.29 4.34 -7.45
N PRO A 71 19.12 3.80 -8.36
CA PRO A 71 19.75 4.58 -9.42
C PRO A 71 18.71 5.38 -10.23
N GLY A 72 19.04 6.62 -10.59
CA GLY A 72 18.15 7.51 -11.36
C GLY A 72 16.95 8.06 -10.57
N SER A 73 16.87 7.80 -9.27
CA SER A 73 15.84 8.36 -8.39
C SER A 73 16.37 9.44 -7.47
N ARG A 74 15.49 10.34 -7.01
CA ARG A 74 15.71 11.26 -5.91
C ARG A 74 14.63 11.07 -4.85
N LEU A 75 14.92 11.50 -3.62
CA LEU A 75 13.93 11.54 -2.56
C LEU A 75 13.33 12.95 -2.46
N ALA A 76 12.02 13.04 -2.68
CA ALA A 76 11.22 14.25 -2.57
C ALA A 76 10.44 14.27 -1.25
N SER A 77 10.00 15.46 -0.83
CA SER A 77 9.09 15.64 0.30
C SER A 77 7.78 16.23 -0.18
N ILE A 78 6.67 15.51 0.02
CA ILE A 78 5.31 15.97 -0.28
C ILE A 78 4.65 16.35 1.04
N ARG A 79 4.03 17.52 1.13
CA ARG A 79 3.38 17.98 2.36
C ARG A 79 2.10 17.17 2.60
N VAL A 80 1.88 16.72 3.84
CA VAL A 80 0.66 16.02 4.24
C VAL A 80 -0.05 16.84 5.30
N GLY A 81 -1.16 17.48 4.91
CA GLY A 81 -1.89 18.41 5.77
C GLY A 81 -0.98 19.50 6.33
N ASN A 82 -1.10 19.76 7.64
CA ASN A 82 -0.28 20.76 8.34
C ASN A 82 0.79 20.18 9.25
N THR A 83 0.80 18.87 9.44
CA THR A 83 1.50 18.21 10.56
C THR A 83 2.69 17.36 10.13
N GLY A 84 2.84 17.06 8.83
CA GLY A 84 3.98 16.25 8.38
C GLY A 84 4.26 16.31 6.88
N LYS A 85 5.25 15.50 6.48
CA LYS A 85 5.69 15.33 5.11
C LYS A 85 5.78 13.84 4.78
N LEU A 86 5.45 13.46 3.56
CA LEU A 86 5.70 12.14 3.03
C LEU A 86 7.01 12.15 2.25
N ALA A 87 7.91 11.23 2.56
CA ALA A 87 9.12 11.02 1.77
C ALA A 87 8.78 10.13 0.57
N VAL A 88 9.20 10.52 -0.63
CA VAL A 88 8.73 9.89 -1.87
C VAL A 88 9.87 9.75 -2.86
N PHE A 89 10.13 8.53 -3.35
CA PHE A 89 11.03 8.32 -4.47
C PHE A 89 10.36 8.71 -5.78
N MET A 90 11.08 9.48 -6.59
CA MET A 90 10.68 9.96 -7.92
C MET A 90 11.91 9.95 -8.83
N PRO A 91 11.77 10.05 -10.16
CA PRO A 91 12.92 10.22 -11.04
C PRO A 91 13.72 11.47 -10.66
N GLU A 92 15.05 11.36 -10.75
CA GLU A 92 15.97 12.46 -10.48
C GLU A 92 15.72 13.63 -11.44
N THR A 93 15.53 13.30 -12.71
CA THR A 93 15.16 14.24 -13.77
C THR A 93 13.78 13.87 -14.33
N VAL A 94 12.86 14.84 -14.34
CA VAL A 94 11.56 14.71 -15.00
C VAL A 94 11.10 16.09 -15.45
N ASP A 95 10.68 16.20 -16.72
CA ASP A 95 9.96 17.38 -17.19
C ASP A 95 8.49 17.26 -16.80
N ALA A 96 8.18 17.77 -15.61
CA ALA A 96 6.85 17.70 -15.00
C ALA A 96 5.75 18.29 -15.89
N ALA A 97 6.08 19.27 -16.73
CA ALA A 97 5.15 19.91 -17.67
C ALA A 97 4.63 18.94 -18.75
N THR A 98 5.34 17.83 -18.98
CA THR A 98 5.01 16.84 -20.02
C THR A 98 4.46 15.54 -19.47
N VAL A 99 4.37 15.38 -18.14
CA VAL A 99 3.89 14.13 -17.52
C VAL A 99 2.37 14.05 -17.64
N GLU A 100 1.89 12.95 -18.21
CA GLU A 100 0.47 12.69 -18.44
C GLU A 100 -0.10 11.68 -17.44
N HIS A 101 0.75 10.82 -16.87
CA HIS A 101 0.37 9.72 -15.96
C HIS A 101 1.34 9.58 -14.79
N ALA A 102 0.84 9.62 -13.56
CA ALA A 102 1.61 9.20 -12.39
C ALA A 102 1.24 7.77 -11.99
N VAL A 103 2.25 6.89 -11.88
CA VAL A 103 2.07 5.55 -11.30
C VAL A 103 2.78 5.50 -9.96
N ILE A 104 2.01 5.26 -8.90
CA ILE A 104 2.43 5.34 -7.51
C ILE A 104 2.42 3.94 -6.91
N VAL A 105 3.59 3.39 -6.61
CA VAL A 105 3.73 2.07 -6.00
C VAL A 105 3.90 2.13 -4.47
N VAL A 106 2.91 1.61 -3.75
CA VAL A 106 2.96 1.41 -2.30
C VAL A 106 3.59 0.05 -2.00
N ALA A 107 4.76 0.09 -1.36
CA ALA A 107 5.53 -1.09 -1.01
C ALA A 107 4.83 -2.01 0.00
N GLY A 108 5.38 -3.21 0.17
CA GLY A 108 4.97 -4.15 1.23
C GLY A 108 5.36 -3.69 2.64
N LYS A 109 5.08 -4.53 3.64
CA LYS A 109 5.21 -4.19 5.08
C LYS A 109 6.61 -3.77 5.54
N LEU A 110 7.64 -4.04 4.74
CA LEU A 110 9.04 -3.80 5.09
C LEU A 110 9.48 -2.34 4.84
N SER A 111 8.61 -1.50 4.27
CA SER A 111 8.92 -0.09 3.99
C SER A 111 10.12 0.09 3.03
N ASN A 112 10.34 -0.88 2.13
CA ASN A 112 11.43 -0.89 1.16
C ASN A 112 11.04 -0.23 -0.16
N ALA A 113 10.54 1.02 -0.09
CA ALA A 113 9.97 1.73 -1.25
C ALA A 113 10.95 1.89 -2.42
N GLY A 114 12.25 2.03 -2.16
CA GLY A 114 13.27 2.09 -3.21
C GLY A 114 13.25 0.86 -4.12
N GLN A 115 13.19 -0.35 -3.55
CA GLN A 115 13.09 -1.58 -4.36
C GLN A 115 11.82 -1.61 -5.22
N TYR A 116 10.70 -1.11 -4.68
CA TYR A 116 9.44 -1.07 -5.42
C TYR A 116 9.45 0.00 -6.51
N TRP A 117 10.07 1.15 -6.26
CA TRP A 117 10.29 2.17 -7.28
C TRP A 117 11.09 1.60 -8.45
N HIS A 118 12.21 0.92 -8.18
CA HIS A 118 13.03 0.31 -9.24
C HIS A 118 12.23 -0.74 -10.04
N ARG A 119 11.44 -1.58 -9.36
CA ARG A 119 10.57 -2.56 -10.02
C ARG A 119 9.46 -1.92 -10.85
N LEU A 120 8.88 -0.82 -10.39
CA LEU A 120 7.90 -0.05 -11.15
C LEU A 120 8.55 0.64 -12.36
N GLN A 121 9.76 1.17 -12.21
CA GLN A 121 10.50 1.76 -13.33
C GLN A 121 10.74 0.71 -14.42
N ASN A 122 11.20 -0.50 -14.06
CA ASN A 122 11.36 -1.59 -15.02
C ASN A 122 10.04 -1.97 -15.72
N ALA A 123 8.91 -1.93 -15.00
CA ALA A 123 7.59 -2.17 -15.60
C ALA A 123 7.17 -1.03 -16.55
N THR A 124 7.51 0.21 -16.21
CA THR A 124 7.23 1.39 -17.04
C THR A 124 8.07 1.39 -18.32
N ASP A 125 9.36 1.06 -18.20
CA ASP A 125 10.27 0.95 -19.35
C ASP A 125 9.84 -0.19 -20.28
N LEU A 126 9.41 -1.33 -19.70
CA LEU A 126 8.85 -2.44 -20.46
C LEU A 126 7.57 -2.05 -21.21
N TYR A 127 6.71 -1.22 -20.61
CA TYR A 127 5.52 -0.71 -21.29
C TYR A 127 5.88 0.19 -22.47
N ALA A 128 6.79 1.14 -22.23
CA ALA A 128 7.22 2.13 -23.22
C ALA A 128 7.92 1.48 -24.43
N ALA A 129 8.56 0.33 -24.24
CA ALA A 129 9.21 -0.42 -25.31
C ALA A 129 8.25 -1.23 -26.20
N ARG A 130 6.93 -1.29 -25.89
CA ARG A 130 5.96 -2.05 -26.70
C ARG A 130 5.72 -1.37 -28.05
N SER A 131 5.92 -2.12 -29.13
CA SER A 131 5.63 -1.66 -30.48
C SER A 131 4.13 -1.32 -30.65
N GLY A 132 3.85 -0.21 -31.35
CA GLY A 132 2.49 0.19 -31.70
C GLY A 132 1.70 0.95 -30.63
N LYS A 133 2.30 1.29 -29.48
CA LYS A 133 1.70 2.21 -28.50
C LYS A 133 2.55 3.47 -28.35
N THR A 134 1.98 4.64 -28.64
CA THR A 134 2.51 5.92 -28.14
C THR A 134 2.09 6.02 -26.68
N GLY A 135 2.86 5.43 -25.78
CA GLY A 135 2.56 5.45 -24.35
C GLY A 135 2.58 6.88 -23.81
N ARG A 136 1.75 7.14 -22.79
CA ARG A 136 1.81 8.39 -22.02
C ARG A 136 3.20 8.60 -21.43
N LYS A 137 3.62 9.85 -21.35
CA LYS A 137 4.76 10.18 -20.50
C LYS A 137 4.41 9.93 -19.03
N THR A 138 5.03 8.89 -18.49
CA THR A 138 4.71 8.34 -17.16
C THR A 138 5.80 8.66 -16.16
N ILE A 139 5.42 9.07 -14.95
CA ILE A 139 6.31 9.21 -13.80
C ILE A 139 6.10 8.06 -12.81
N SER A 140 7.19 7.34 -12.48
CA SER A 140 7.20 6.31 -11.43
C SER A 140 7.42 6.94 -10.05
N VAL A 141 6.58 6.60 -9.08
CA VAL A 141 6.56 7.25 -7.76
C VAL A 141 6.45 6.19 -6.67
N ALA A 142 7.18 6.28 -5.57
CA ALA A 142 7.06 5.34 -4.46
C ALA A 142 7.17 6.02 -3.08
N PRO A 143 6.08 6.14 -2.32
CA PRO A 143 6.15 6.70 -0.96
C PRO A 143 6.85 5.75 0.03
N LEU A 144 7.66 6.34 0.92
CA LEU A 144 8.26 5.67 2.07
C LEU A 144 7.34 5.82 3.28
N LEU A 145 6.67 4.73 3.66
CA LEU A 145 5.90 4.63 4.90
C LEU A 145 6.81 4.11 6.01
N PHE A 146 7.54 5.01 6.68
CA PHE A 146 8.50 4.62 7.73
C PHE A 146 7.79 3.95 8.92
N THR A 147 8.52 3.05 9.59
CA THR A 147 8.05 2.44 10.84
C THR A 147 9.17 2.29 11.85
N ASP A 148 8.83 2.34 13.14
CA ASP A 148 9.78 2.05 14.22
C ASP A 148 10.25 0.58 14.17
N ARG A 149 9.41 -0.32 13.62
CA ARG A 149 9.75 -1.74 13.48
C ARG A 149 10.77 -2.06 12.39
N TYR A 150 10.66 -1.43 11.22
CA TYR A 150 11.44 -1.82 10.03
C TYR A 150 12.37 -0.74 9.50
N THR A 151 12.19 0.52 9.88
CA THR A 151 13.09 1.62 9.49
C THR A 151 13.36 2.54 10.68
N PRO A 152 13.75 2.00 11.85
CA PRO A 152 13.98 2.80 13.05
C PRO A 152 15.06 3.85 12.80
N GLY A 153 14.74 5.11 13.10
CA GLY A 153 15.68 6.23 12.96
C GLY A 153 16.10 6.57 11.52
N LEU A 154 15.39 6.04 10.51
CA LEU A 154 15.68 6.34 9.11
C LEU A 154 14.82 7.48 8.54
N HIS A 155 13.71 7.84 9.19
CA HIS A 155 12.87 8.95 8.73
C HIS A 155 13.59 10.29 8.90
N GLY A 156 13.35 11.21 7.96
CA GLY A 156 13.85 12.58 8.06
C GLY A 156 13.00 13.46 8.97
N ASP A 157 13.46 14.69 9.20
CA ASP A 157 12.73 15.66 10.00
C ASP A 157 11.36 16.02 9.43
N GLY A 158 10.34 15.86 10.25
CA GLY A 158 8.97 16.14 9.84
C GLY A 158 8.36 15.06 8.93
N HIS A 159 9.09 13.99 8.58
CA HIS A 159 8.58 12.94 7.71
C HIS A 159 7.80 11.88 8.46
N LEU A 160 6.59 11.58 8.00
CA LEU A 160 5.68 10.66 8.67
C LEU A 160 6.33 9.29 8.94
N SER A 161 6.24 8.84 10.19
CA SER A 161 6.58 7.49 10.63
C SER A 161 5.43 6.93 11.47
N TRP A 162 5.29 5.60 11.46
CA TRP A 162 4.29 4.88 12.23
C TRP A 162 4.96 3.95 13.25
N SER A 163 4.23 3.60 14.31
CA SER A 163 4.75 2.67 15.34
C SER A 163 5.16 1.33 14.74
N ASP A 164 4.33 0.82 13.83
CA ASP A 164 4.54 -0.44 13.15
C ASP A 164 3.72 -0.48 11.86
N PRO A 165 3.94 -1.47 10.98
CA PRO A 165 3.24 -1.53 9.72
C PRO A 165 1.73 -1.65 9.83
N ARG A 166 1.19 -2.31 10.87
CA ARG A 166 -0.27 -2.45 11.03
C ARG A 166 -0.95 -1.09 11.13
N ALA A 167 -0.31 -0.10 11.76
CA ALA A 167 -0.86 1.23 11.89
C ALA A 167 -1.08 1.89 10.52
N TRP A 168 -0.07 1.94 9.64
CA TRP A 168 -0.25 2.52 8.31
C TRP A 168 -1.05 1.61 7.37
N ILE A 169 -0.94 0.28 7.51
CA ILE A 169 -1.74 -0.68 6.72
C ILE A 169 -3.23 -0.43 6.97
N ALA A 170 -3.61 -0.17 8.22
CA ALA A 170 -4.98 0.12 8.64
C ALA A 170 -5.46 1.54 8.31
N GLY A 171 -4.69 2.36 7.58
CA GLY A 171 -5.11 3.76 7.36
C GLY A 171 -4.98 4.64 8.60
N GLY A 172 -4.19 4.24 9.60
CA GLY A 172 -4.08 4.92 10.90
C GLY A 172 -3.13 6.12 10.89
N ALA A 173 -3.21 6.91 11.97
CA ALA A 173 -2.35 8.07 12.19
C ALA A 173 -0.88 7.68 12.40
N ALA A 174 0.01 8.52 11.88
CA ALA A 174 1.45 8.48 12.12
C ALA A 174 1.74 8.84 13.59
N ASN A 175 2.76 8.22 14.20
CA ASN A 175 3.24 8.58 15.53
C ASN A 175 4.38 9.63 15.48
N TYR A 176 4.88 9.96 14.29
CA TYR A 176 5.82 11.03 14.06
C TYR A 176 5.38 11.92 12.88
N PRO A 177 5.57 13.26 12.93
CA PRO A 177 6.03 14.04 14.08
C PRO A 177 5.15 13.83 15.32
N TYR A 178 5.71 13.97 16.51
CA TYR A 178 4.97 13.69 17.75
C TYR A 178 3.69 14.55 17.80
N GLY A 179 2.55 13.92 18.10
CA GLY A 179 1.25 14.58 18.08
C GLY A 179 0.62 14.74 16.68
N SER A 180 1.24 14.17 15.63
CA SER A 180 0.63 14.12 14.31
C SER A 180 -0.68 13.33 14.33
N ASN A 181 -1.68 13.85 13.62
CA ASN A 181 -2.93 13.16 13.32
C ASN A 181 -3.01 12.74 11.84
N ALA A 182 -1.96 12.97 11.05
CA ALA A 182 -1.94 12.61 9.64
C ALA A 182 -1.95 11.08 9.49
N THR A 183 -2.91 10.57 8.74
CA THR A 183 -3.06 9.15 8.47
C THR A 183 -2.30 8.72 7.21
N SER A 184 -2.12 7.41 7.01
CA SER A 184 -1.62 6.91 5.72
C SER A 184 -2.63 7.09 4.59
N ILE A 185 -3.92 7.30 4.89
CA ILE A 185 -4.92 7.74 3.89
C ILE A 185 -4.63 9.19 3.48
N ASP A 186 -4.42 10.09 4.44
CA ASP A 186 -4.05 11.48 4.15
C ASP A 186 -2.73 11.57 3.35
N ALA A 187 -1.80 10.66 3.61
CA ALA A 187 -0.56 10.57 2.84
C ALA A 187 -0.80 10.20 1.37
N LEU A 188 -1.74 9.29 1.07
CA LEU A 188 -2.09 8.95 -0.32
C LEU A 188 -2.95 10.04 -0.98
N GLU A 189 -3.82 10.70 -0.22
CA GLU A 189 -4.57 11.89 -0.66
C GLU A 189 -3.61 13.01 -1.06
N ALA A 190 -2.57 13.29 -0.27
CA ALA A 190 -1.57 14.31 -0.59
C ALA A 190 -0.81 14.00 -1.89
N LEU A 191 -0.58 12.71 -2.20
CA LEU A 191 -0.02 12.32 -3.50
C LEU A 191 -1.01 12.57 -4.62
N ALA A 192 -2.28 12.19 -4.44
CA ALA A 192 -3.31 12.46 -5.44
C ALA A 192 -3.43 13.96 -5.73
N GLU A 193 -3.42 14.80 -4.69
CA GLU A 193 -3.45 16.26 -4.81
C GLU A 193 -2.19 16.83 -5.49
N GLU A 194 -0.99 16.36 -5.13
CA GLU A 194 0.26 16.81 -5.76
C GLU A 194 0.26 16.57 -7.28
N PHE A 195 -0.29 15.45 -7.74
CA PHE A 195 -0.30 15.13 -9.17
C PHE A 195 -1.53 15.66 -9.90
N ALA A 196 -2.72 15.62 -9.30
CA ALA A 196 -3.96 15.99 -9.96
C ALA A 196 -4.28 17.49 -9.89
N CYS A 197 -3.78 18.19 -8.87
CA CYS A 197 -4.19 19.57 -8.58
C CYS A 197 -3.04 20.59 -8.72
N SER A 198 -1.79 20.14 -8.76
CA SER A 198 -0.62 21.03 -8.81
C SER A 198 -0.39 21.60 -10.20
N ALA A 199 -0.12 22.90 -10.28
CA ALA A 199 0.31 23.56 -11.53
C ALA A 199 1.65 23.01 -12.08
N ARG A 200 2.37 22.20 -11.31
CA ARG A 200 3.59 21.51 -11.76
C ARG A 200 3.33 20.44 -12.83
N TYR A 201 2.12 19.87 -12.84
CA TYR A 201 1.72 18.77 -13.72
C TYR A 201 0.52 19.16 -14.59
N PRO A 202 0.65 20.18 -15.46
CA PRO A 202 -0.47 20.83 -16.15
C PRO A 202 -1.22 19.94 -17.15
N VAL A 203 -0.60 18.85 -17.62
CA VAL A 203 -1.19 17.91 -18.61
C VAL A 203 -1.47 16.53 -18.02
N LEU A 204 -1.29 16.35 -16.71
CA LEU A 204 -1.55 15.07 -16.05
C LEU A 204 -3.05 14.79 -16.01
N THR A 205 -3.44 13.64 -16.55
CA THR A 205 -4.84 13.22 -16.64
C THR A 205 -5.10 11.91 -15.91
N ASN A 206 -4.05 11.16 -15.55
CA ASN A 206 -4.17 9.84 -14.97
C ASN A 206 -3.28 9.64 -13.75
N ILE A 207 -3.81 8.97 -12.72
CA ILE A 207 -3.07 8.51 -11.56
C ILE A 207 -3.41 7.05 -11.32
N THR A 208 -2.41 6.18 -11.24
CA THR A 208 -2.59 4.79 -10.82
C THR A 208 -1.88 4.57 -9.48
N PHE A 209 -2.63 4.32 -8.42
CA PHE A 209 -2.08 3.77 -7.18
C PHE A 209 -2.01 2.26 -7.29
N VAL A 210 -0.82 1.67 -7.15
CA VAL A 210 -0.64 0.22 -7.09
C VAL A 210 0.01 -0.18 -5.78
N GLY A 211 -0.61 -1.12 -5.06
CA GLY A 211 -0.11 -1.58 -3.77
C GLY A 211 0.28 -3.05 -3.81
N GLN A 212 1.46 -3.40 -3.30
CA GLN A 212 1.86 -4.81 -3.13
C GLN A 212 1.60 -5.30 -1.72
N SER A 213 0.91 -6.43 -1.57
CA SER A 213 0.78 -7.13 -0.27
C SER A 213 0.20 -6.20 0.79
N ALA A 214 0.96 -5.78 1.81
CA ALA A 214 0.56 -4.74 2.76
C ALA A 214 0.16 -3.41 2.09
N GLY A 215 0.91 -2.94 1.10
CA GLY A 215 0.53 -1.77 0.30
C GLY A 215 -0.75 -2.01 -0.49
N GLY A 216 -1.00 -3.26 -0.94
CA GLY A 216 -2.25 -3.64 -1.62
C GLY A 216 -3.45 -3.56 -0.69
N GLN A 217 -3.27 -3.88 0.60
CA GLN A 217 -4.32 -3.70 1.59
C GLN A 217 -4.62 -2.21 1.81
N LEU A 218 -3.58 -1.37 1.90
CA LEU A 218 -3.77 0.07 2.04
C LEU A 218 -4.44 0.68 0.79
N VAL A 219 -4.05 0.27 -0.42
CA VAL A 219 -4.70 0.75 -1.66
C VAL A 219 -6.15 0.28 -1.76
N GLN A 220 -6.48 -0.95 -1.35
CA GLN A 220 -7.88 -1.41 -1.28
C GLN A 220 -8.71 -0.54 -0.33
N ARG A 221 -8.17 -0.23 0.84
CA ARG A 221 -8.82 0.66 1.82
C ARG A 221 -8.95 2.08 1.29
N TYR A 222 -7.89 2.59 0.68
CA TYR A 222 -7.89 3.91 0.08
C TYR A 222 -8.94 4.03 -1.02
N ALA A 223 -9.12 3.01 -1.85
CA ALA A 223 -10.20 2.97 -2.84
C ALA A 223 -11.60 3.06 -2.23
N ALA A 224 -11.81 2.68 -0.96
CA ALA A 224 -13.09 2.88 -0.26
C ALA A 224 -13.15 4.24 0.45
N LEU A 225 -12.03 4.68 1.03
CA LEU A 225 -11.96 5.83 1.95
C LEU A 225 -11.63 7.16 1.29
N ALA A 226 -11.08 7.15 0.06
CA ALA A 226 -10.65 8.36 -0.63
C ALA A 226 -11.78 9.39 -0.71
N ARG A 227 -11.42 10.67 -0.73
CA ARG A 227 -12.39 11.76 -0.92
C ARG A 227 -12.78 11.84 -2.39
N ASP A 228 -14.01 12.27 -2.64
CA ASP A 228 -14.47 12.55 -3.99
C ASP A 228 -13.97 13.96 -4.37
N SER A 229 -12.74 14.08 -4.90
CA SER A 229 -12.15 15.38 -5.25
C SER A 229 -12.57 15.83 -6.65
N ALA A 230 -13.82 16.25 -6.81
CA ALA A 230 -14.36 16.75 -8.09
C ALA A 230 -13.56 17.94 -8.67
N SER A 231 -12.75 18.63 -7.85
CA SER A 231 -11.96 19.80 -8.23
C SER A 231 -10.71 19.49 -9.06
N CYS A 232 -10.22 18.25 -9.05
CA CYS A 232 -8.94 17.90 -9.69
C CYS A 232 -9.18 16.86 -10.79
N ARG A 233 -8.96 17.26 -12.05
CA ARG A 233 -9.46 16.61 -13.28
C ARG A 233 -8.76 15.30 -13.66
N ALA A 234 -8.06 14.65 -12.75
CA ALA A 234 -7.35 13.40 -13.03
C ALA A 234 -8.23 12.18 -12.73
N HIS A 235 -8.25 11.23 -13.65
CA HIS A 235 -8.79 9.91 -13.40
C HIS A 235 -7.86 9.13 -12.45
N VAL A 236 -8.43 8.53 -11.40
CA VAL A 236 -7.67 7.77 -10.40
C VAL A 236 -8.07 6.30 -10.43
N ARG A 237 -7.07 5.44 -10.70
CA ARG A 237 -7.19 3.98 -10.59
C ARG A 237 -6.53 3.45 -9.32
N TYR A 238 -7.18 2.47 -8.71
CA TYR A 238 -6.69 1.76 -7.52
C TYR A 238 -6.41 0.29 -7.84
N VAL A 239 -5.13 -0.08 -7.94
CA VAL A 239 -4.68 -1.45 -8.20
C VAL A 239 -4.26 -2.12 -6.90
N GLN A 240 -5.11 -3.01 -6.38
CA GLN A 240 -4.82 -3.81 -5.20
C GLN A 240 -4.11 -5.12 -5.62
N ASN A 241 -2.79 -5.22 -5.38
CA ASN A 241 -2.04 -6.42 -5.78
C ASN A 241 -1.78 -7.36 -4.61
N ASN A 242 -2.36 -8.55 -4.69
CA ASN A 242 -2.25 -9.61 -3.70
C ASN A 242 -2.37 -9.11 -2.23
N PRO A 243 -3.33 -8.25 -1.86
CA PRO A 243 -3.57 -7.91 -0.46
C PRO A 243 -3.74 -9.15 0.40
N ALA A 244 -3.21 -9.12 1.62
CA ALA A 244 -3.44 -10.20 2.57
C ALA A 244 -4.86 -10.17 3.14
N THR A 245 -5.45 -8.99 3.27
CA THR A 245 -6.84 -8.78 3.70
C THR A 245 -7.45 -7.60 2.97
N CYS A 246 -8.78 -7.62 2.85
CA CYS A 246 -9.58 -6.48 2.42
C CYS A 246 -10.48 -6.06 3.60
N SER A 247 -10.92 -4.79 3.62
CA SER A 247 -11.92 -4.33 4.58
C SER A 247 -13.31 -4.67 4.05
N TYR A 248 -13.97 -5.65 4.67
CA TYR A 248 -15.32 -6.07 4.30
C TYR A 248 -16.36 -5.02 4.75
N PHE A 249 -17.34 -4.74 3.89
CA PHE A 249 -18.38 -3.73 4.16
C PHE A 249 -19.52 -4.27 5.04
N THR A 250 -19.57 -5.59 5.23
CA THR A 250 -20.53 -6.31 6.08
C THR A 250 -19.78 -7.29 6.99
N ASP A 251 -20.47 -7.83 7.99
CA ASP A 251 -19.94 -8.83 8.90
C ASP A 251 -19.94 -10.26 8.31
N ASN A 252 -20.63 -10.49 7.19
CA ASN A 252 -20.64 -11.78 6.50
C ASN A 252 -19.21 -12.22 6.12
N ARG A 253 -18.91 -13.50 6.32
CA ARG A 253 -17.63 -14.13 5.93
C ARG A 253 -17.92 -15.36 5.07
N PRO A 254 -17.04 -15.68 4.10
CA PRO A 254 -17.27 -16.80 3.20
C PRO A 254 -17.24 -18.13 3.96
N SER A 255 -18.01 -19.10 3.47
CA SER A 255 -17.73 -20.52 3.66
C SER A 255 -16.84 -20.99 2.51
N VAL A 256 -15.88 -21.89 2.74
CA VAL A 256 -15.00 -22.40 1.68
C VAL A 256 -15.05 -23.92 1.67
N GLN A 257 -15.44 -24.51 0.53
CA GLN A 257 -15.53 -25.96 0.42
C GLN A 257 -14.16 -26.61 0.65
N GLY A 258 -14.12 -27.61 1.55
CA GLY A 258 -12.91 -28.36 1.85
C GLY A 258 -11.88 -27.64 2.74
N GLU A 259 -12.15 -26.42 3.20
CA GLU A 259 -11.30 -25.67 4.11
C GLU A 259 -12.10 -25.34 5.38
N ALA A 260 -11.69 -25.91 6.53
CA ALA A 260 -12.30 -25.58 7.82
C ALA A 260 -11.78 -24.22 8.30
N LEU A 261 -12.57 -23.17 8.03
CA LEU A 261 -12.25 -21.84 8.57
C LEU A 261 -12.41 -21.84 10.10
N PRO A 262 -11.65 -20.99 10.83
CA PRO A 262 -11.86 -20.81 12.26
C PRO A 262 -13.33 -20.50 12.54
N PRO A 263 -13.96 -21.08 13.57
CA PRO A 263 -15.36 -20.77 13.85
C PRO A 263 -15.49 -19.27 14.18
N ALA A 264 -16.49 -18.56 13.64
CA ALA A 264 -16.61 -17.12 13.79
C ALA A 264 -16.56 -16.65 15.27
N ARG A 265 -17.10 -17.46 16.19
CA ARG A 265 -17.02 -17.25 17.65
C ARG A 265 -15.58 -17.20 18.22
N SER A 266 -14.62 -17.89 17.61
CA SER A 266 -13.20 -17.82 18.00
C SER A 266 -12.46 -16.60 17.42
N CYS A 267 -13.08 -15.90 16.47
CA CYS A 267 -12.60 -14.63 15.94
C CYS A 267 -13.56 -13.48 16.32
N ALA A 268 -14.00 -13.41 17.58
CA ALA A 268 -14.72 -12.24 18.09
C ALA A 268 -13.90 -11.00 17.71
N LYS A 269 -14.48 -10.06 16.93
CA LYS A 269 -13.82 -8.94 16.22
C LYS A 269 -13.41 -9.21 14.76
N CYS A 270 -14.04 -10.15 14.06
CA CYS A 270 -13.82 -10.34 12.62
C CYS A 270 -14.19 -9.10 11.78
N ASN A 271 -15.12 -8.27 12.27
CA ASN A 271 -15.56 -7.03 11.64
C ASN A 271 -14.91 -5.77 12.23
N LEU A 272 -14.02 -5.90 13.22
CA LEU A 272 -13.24 -4.78 13.74
C LEU A 272 -12.33 -4.21 12.64
N TRP A 273 -12.23 -2.88 12.59
CA TRP A 273 -11.25 -2.22 11.74
C TRP A 273 -9.84 -2.76 11.98
N PRO A 274 -9.07 -3.15 10.94
CA PRO A 274 -9.31 -2.89 9.52
C PRO A 274 -9.84 -4.11 8.71
N PHE A 275 -10.39 -5.14 9.35
CA PHE A 275 -10.95 -6.32 8.67
C PHE A 275 -12.42 -6.13 8.28
N GLY A 276 -13.13 -5.28 9.01
CA GLY A 276 -14.43 -4.69 8.65
C GLY A 276 -14.48 -3.23 9.09
N PHE A 277 -15.67 -2.68 9.34
CA PHE A 277 -15.87 -1.26 9.70
C PHE A 277 -16.23 -1.01 11.17
N ASP A 278 -16.32 -2.03 12.03
CA ASP A 278 -16.60 -1.79 13.46
C ASP A 278 -15.46 -0.99 14.10
N GLY A 279 -15.81 0.08 14.81
CA GLY A 279 -14.84 0.95 15.47
C GLY A 279 -13.93 1.72 14.50
N PHE A 280 -14.27 1.83 13.22
CA PHE A 280 -13.52 2.64 12.26
C PHE A 280 -13.51 4.12 12.72
N PRO A 281 -12.33 4.74 12.93
CA PRO A 281 -12.25 6.10 13.47
C PRO A 281 -12.69 7.20 12.50
N GLY A 282 -12.95 6.87 11.24
CA GLY A 282 -13.29 7.84 10.20
C GLY A 282 -12.08 8.33 9.41
N THR A 283 -12.33 9.26 8.49
CA THR A 283 -11.32 9.96 7.69
C THR A 283 -11.30 11.44 8.06
N ALA A 284 -10.42 12.24 7.45
CA ALA A 284 -10.47 13.69 7.56
C ALA A 284 -11.82 14.30 7.11
N ALA A 285 -12.59 13.59 6.27
CA ALA A 285 -13.94 13.99 5.84
C ALA A 285 -15.06 13.47 6.76
N GLY A 286 -14.71 12.84 7.89
CA GLY A 286 -15.65 12.21 8.83
C GLY A 286 -15.87 10.73 8.56
N THR A 287 -16.96 10.20 9.13
CA THR A 287 -17.33 8.78 9.10
C THR A 287 -18.62 8.59 8.34
N LEU A 288 -18.65 7.63 7.42
CA LEU A 288 -19.85 7.17 6.71
C LEU A 288 -20.28 5.79 7.18
N ALA A 289 -21.51 5.40 6.84
CA ALA A 289 -21.96 4.03 7.00
C ALA A 289 -21.22 3.11 6.00
N PRO A 290 -21.01 1.82 6.32
CA PRO A 290 -20.31 0.89 5.43
C PRO A 290 -20.92 0.79 4.01
N VAL A 291 -22.24 0.91 3.89
CA VAL A 291 -22.95 0.92 2.60
C VAL A 291 -22.58 2.12 1.72
N ASP A 292 -22.22 3.27 2.30
CA ASP A 292 -21.79 4.45 1.56
C ASP A 292 -20.33 4.34 1.11
N TYR A 293 -19.46 3.73 1.93
CA TYR A 293 -18.13 3.36 1.49
C TYR A 293 -18.17 2.32 0.36
N PHE A 294 -19.10 1.37 0.43
CA PHE A 294 -19.34 0.43 -0.67
C PHE A 294 -19.78 1.16 -1.95
N ARG A 295 -20.76 2.06 -1.86
CA ARG A 295 -21.20 2.89 -3.00
C ARG A 295 -20.01 3.56 -3.68
N ARG A 296 -19.15 4.24 -2.90
CA ARG A 296 -17.93 4.88 -3.41
C ARG A 296 -16.95 3.90 -4.04
N TYR A 297 -16.67 2.78 -3.37
CA TYR A 297 -15.76 1.76 -3.89
C TYR A 297 -16.25 1.20 -5.23
N THR A 298 -17.55 0.92 -5.35
CA THR A 298 -18.14 0.36 -6.57
C THR A 298 -18.20 1.35 -7.74
N SER A 299 -18.18 2.66 -7.49
CA SER A 299 -18.16 3.66 -8.57
C SER A 299 -16.75 3.99 -9.06
N ARG A 300 -15.69 3.50 -8.41
CA ARG A 300 -14.29 3.83 -8.72
C ARG A 300 -13.67 2.79 -9.65
N ASP A 301 -12.65 3.21 -10.39
CA ASP A 301 -11.81 2.29 -11.15
C ASP A 301 -10.89 1.53 -10.19
N VAL A 302 -11.28 0.29 -9.85
CA VAL A 302 -10.51 -0.59 -8.98
C VAL A 302 -10.12 -1.84 -9.75
N VAL A 303 -8.85 -2.23 -9.66
CA VAL A 303 -8.35 -3.46 -10.28
C VAL A 303 -7.77 -4.37 -9.21
N ALA A 304 -8.35 -5.54 -9.04
CA ALA A 304 -7.77 -6.62 -8.23
C ALA A 304 -6.79 -7.41 -9.08
N THR A 305 -5.49 -7.16 -8.90
CA THR A 305 -4.46 -7.98 -9.53
C THR A 305 -4.10 -9.17 -8.64
N VAL A 306 -4.13 -10.36 -9.24
CA VAL A 306 -3.95 -11.63 -8.51
C VAL A 306 -2.88 -12.50 -9.17
N GLY A 307 -1.89 -12.91 -8.39
CA GLY A 307 -0.97 -13.98 -8.78
C GLY A 307 -1.59 -15.34 -8.46
N TYR A 308 -1.90 -16.15 -9.48
CA TYR A 308 -2.60 -17.43 -9.27
C TYR A 308 -1.78 -18.45 -8.45
N LYS A 309 -0.47 -18.27 -8.36
CA LYS A 309 0.44 -19.10 -7.55
C LYS A 309 0.73 -18.51 -6.17
N ASP A 310 0.08 -17.41 -5.74
CA ASP A 310 0.21 -16.86 -4.38
C ASP A 310 -0.59 -17.71 -3.37
N THR A 311 -0.14 -18.95 -3.20
CA THR A 311 -0.83 -20.03 -2.48
C THR A 311 -0.06 -20.50 -1.24
N ASN A 312 1.02 -19.84 -0.87
CA ASN A 312 1.80 -20.20 0.32
C ASN A 312 0.98 -19.94 1.60
N PRO A 313 0.59 -20.99 2.36
CA PRO A 313 -0.30 -20.85 3.51
C PRO A 313 0.38 -20.18 4.72
N CYS A 314 1.71 -20.13 4.77
CA CYS A 314 2.45 -19.48 5.84
C CYS A 314 2.83 -18.03 5.53
N SER A 315 2.29 -17.43 4.47
CA SER A 315 2.62 -16.06 4.07
C SER A 315 1.45 -15.10 4.23
N GLY A 316 1.75 -13.83 4.51
CA GLY A 316 0.73 -12.79 4.70
C GLY A 316 0.20 -12.75 6.14
N ASP A 317 -0.90 -12.05 6.33
CA ASP A 317 -1.60 -12.04 7.61
C ASP A 317 -2.30 -13.39 7.80
N GLN A 318 -2.01 -14.04 8.92
CA GLN A 318 -2.55 -15.34 9.33
C GLN A 318 -3.26 -15.26 10.68
N ALA A 319 -3.59 -14.04 11.14
CA ALA A 319 -4.51 -13.84 12.25
C ALA A 319 -5.89 -14.43 11.91
N CYS A 320 -6.64 -14.80 12.95
CA CYS A 320 -7.99 -15.41 12.86
C CYS A 320 -8.89 -14.64 11.86
N GLN A 321 -8.96 -13.31 12.00
CA GLN A 321 -9.78 -12.42 11.19
C GLN A 321 -9.36 -12.41 9.72
N ALA A 322 -8.06 -12.55 9.44
CA ALA A 322 -7.53 -12.60 8.09
C ALA A 322 -7.83 -13.94 7.41
N VAL A 323 -7.69 -15.05 8.15
CA VAL A 323 -8.00 -16.40 7.66
C VAL A 323 -9.50 -16.57 7.39
N LEU A 324 -10.36 -15.90 8.16
CA LEU A 324 -11.80 -15.88 7.90
C LEU A 324 -12.20 -15.33 6.52
N GLN A 325 -11.34 -14.57 5.84
CA GLN A 325 -11.66 -14.00 4.53
C GLN A 325 -11.49 -14.99 3.37
N GLY A 326 -11.19 -16.27 3.64
CA GLY A 326 -11.04 -17.27 2.58
C GLY A 326 -9.90 -18.27 2.75
N GLY A 327 -9.43 -18.50 3.99
CA GLY A 327 -8.38 -19.45 4.31
C GLY A 327 -6.98 -18.84 4.32
N HIS A 328 -5.97 -19.73 4.36
CA HIS A 328 -4.57 -19.33 4.53
C HIS A 328 -3.94 -18.70 3.27
N LYS A 329 -4.46 -19.02 2.09
CA LYS A 329 -3.89 -18.63 0.79
C LYS A 329 -4.35 -17.22 0.42
N ARG A 330 -3.42 -16.31 0.04
CA ARG A 330 -3.81 -14.96 -0.39
C ARG A 330 -4.63 -14.99 -1.67
N ARG A 331 -4.28 -15.85 -2.63
CA ARG A 331 -5.03 -16.05 -3.86
C ARG A 331 -6.54 -16.23 -3.60
N ASP A 332 -6.89 -17.15 -2.72
CA ASP A 332 -8.30 -17.50 -2.45
C ASP A 332 -9.04 -16.31 -1.82
N ARG A 333 -8.41 -15.65 -0.84
CA ARG A 333 -8.96 -14.41 -0.23
C ARG A 333 -9.22 -13.30 -1.25
N ASN A 334 -8.36 -13.15 -2.26
CA ASN A 334 -8.51 -12.14 -3.30
C ASN A 334 -9.63 -12.49 -4.30
N LEU A 335 -9.73 -13.76 -4.70
CA LEU A 335 -10.84 -14.22 -5.55
C LEU A 335 -12.19 -14.14 -4.82
N ILE A 336 -12.22 -14.47 -3.53
CA ILE A 336 -13.41 -14.33 -2.70
C ILE A 336 -13.80 -12.87 -2.50
N TRP A 337 -12.83 -11.96 -2.35
CA TRP A 337 -13.11 -10.52 -2.32
C TRP A 337 -13.83 -10.04 -3.58
N TYR A 338 -13.34 -10.46 -4.76
CA TYR A 338 -14.01 -10.16 -6.03
C TYR A 338 -15.45 -10.69 -6.04
N ARG A 339 -15.65 -11.96 -5.66
CA ARG A 339 -17.00 -12.54 -5.51
C ARG A 339 -17.88 -11.71 -4.58
N TYR A 340 -17.38 -11.41 -3.38
CA TYR A 340 -18.11 -10.69 -2.34
C TYR A 340 -18.66 -9.36 -2.86
N VAL A 341 -17.82 -8.54 -3.51
CA VAL A 341 -18.23 -7.24 -4.05
C VAL A 341 -19.30 -7.38 -5.12
N HIS A 342 -19.15 -8.34 -6.04
CA HIS A 342 -20.10 -8.57 -7.13
C HIS A 342 -21.44 -9.17 -6.67
N GLU A 343 -21.43 -10.07 -5.67
CA GLU A 343 -22.63 -10.65 -5.07
C GLU A 343 -23.41 -9.62 -4.25
N LEU A 344 -22.71 -8.77 -3.49
CA LEU A 344 -23.30 -7.67 -2.71
C LEU A 344 -23.96 -6.63 -3.63
N ALA A 345 -23.31 -6.30 -4.74
CA ALA A 345 -23.82 -5.40 -5.79
C ALA A 345 -24.84 -6.05 -6.74
N ARG A 346 -25.13 -7.35 -6.64
CA ARG A 346 -26.05 -8.07 -7.54
C ARG A 346 -25.77 -7.81 -9.03
N THR A 347 -24.50 -7.87 -9.42
CA THR A 347 -24.08 -7.56 -10.80
C THR A 347 -24.48 -8.63 -11.82
N GLY A 348 -24.80 -9.86 -11.36
CA GLY A 348 -25.03 -11.00 -12.24
C GLY A 348 -23.75 -11.67 -12.77
N GLU A 349 -22.57 -11.25 -12.28
CA GLU A 349 -21.28 -11.83 -12.65
C GLU A 349 -21.24 -13.36 -12.45
N ASN A 350 -20.73 -14.11 -13.42
CA ASN A 350 -20.65 -15.57 -13.30
C ASN A 350 -19.50 -16.00 -12.38
N LEU A 351 -19.82 -16.26 -11.12
CA LEU A 351 -18.86 -16.59 -10.06
C LEU A 351 -18.86 -18.08 -9.69
N THR A 352 -19.44 -18.94 -10.53
CA THR A 352 -19.62 -20.37 -10.23
C THR A 352 -18.29 -21.09 -9.95
N ALA A 353 -17.25 -20.77 -10.72
CA ALA A 353 -15.92 -21.35 -10.57
C ALA A 353 -15.02 -20.60 -9.56
N PHE A 354 -15.50 -19.49 -8.97
CA PHE A 354 -14.75 -18.77 -7.95
C PHE A 354 -14.87 -19.49 -6.60
N PRO A 355 -13.82 -19.46 -5.77
CA PRO A 355 -13.87 -20.04 -4.43
C PRO A 355 -14.82 -19.26 -3.51
N GLY A 356 -15.25 -19.95 -2.45
CA GLY A 356 -15.96 -19.45 -1.27
C GLY A 356 -17.39 -18.93 -1.50
N ALA A 357 -18.38 -19.37 -0.74
CA ALA A 357 -19.77 -18.92 -0.88
C ALA A 357 -20.22 -18.12 0.34
N PHE A 358 -21.12 -17.15 0.15
CA PHE A 358 -21.73 -16.40 1.24
C PHE A 358 -23.19 -16.79 1.46
N THR A 359 -23.61 -16.81 2.72
CA THR A 359 -25.03 -16.88 3.10
C THR A 359 -25.47 -15.52 3.62
N ASP A 360 -26.73 -15.16 3.35
CA ASP A 360 -27.39 -13.98 3.92
C ASP A 360 -26.67 -12.64 3.65
N LEU A 361 -26.05 -12.49 2.47
CA LEU A 361 -25.58 -11.17 2.02
C LEU A 361 -26.78 -10.25 1.78
N PRO A 362 -26.75 -9.00 2.30
CA PRO A 362 -27.78 -8.04 1.96
C PRO A 362 -27.76 -7.72 0.47
N ASP A 363 -28.88 -7.25 -0.06
CA ASP A 363 -28.97 -6.77 -1.43
C ASP A 363 -28.62 -5.29 -1.50
N TRP A 364 -27.43 -4.98 -1.99
CA TRP A 364 -26.98 -3.61 -2.26
C TRP A 364 -26.92 -3.30 -3.75
N GLY A 365 -27.66 -4.03 -4.59
CA GLY A 365 -27.72 -3.77 -6.03
C GLY A 365 -28.26 -2.39 -6.36
N GLN A 366 -29.29 -1.92 -5.66
CA GLN A 366 -29.80 -0.56 -5.83
C GLN A 366 -28.78 0.53 -5.41
N VAL A 367 -27.90 0.22 -4.46
CA VAL A 367 -26.87 1.16 -3.98
C VAL A 367 -25.80 1.40 -5.05
N SER A 368 -25.46 0.37 -5.83
CA SER A 368 -24.43 0.40 -6.85
C SER A 368 -24.96 0.41 -8.30
N ASN A 369 -26.29 0.52 -8.49
CA ASN A 369 -26.97 0.38 -9.78
C ASN A 369 -26.62 -0.95 -10.50
N ASN A 370 -26.49 -2.04 -9.73
CA ASN A 370 -26.09 -3.36 -10.21
C ASN A 370 -24.74 -3.38 -10.95
N ARG A 371 -23.87 -2.40 -10.69
CA ARG A 371 -22.57 -2.24 -11.36
C ARG A 371 -21.47 -2.11 -10.33
N VAL A 372 -20.28 -2.54 -10.70
CA VAL A 372 -19.06 -2.31 -9.92
C VAL A 372 -17.93 -1.97 -10.87
N GLY A 373 -17.10 -1.00 -10.51
CA GLY A 373 -15.85 -0.68 -11.21
C GLY A 373 -14.67 -1.56 -10.80
N LEU A 374 -14.92 -2.54 -9.90
CA LEU A 374 -13.94 -3.57 -9.55
C LEU A 374 -13.76 -4.53 -10.72
N ARG A 375 -12.53 -4.66 -11.21
CA ARG A 375 -12.14 -5.57 -12.29
C ARG A 375 -11.09 -6.56 -11.82
N LEU A 376 -11.07 -7.75 -12.41
CA LEU A 376 -10.06 -8.76 -12.14
C LEU A 376 -8.92 -8.66 -13.18
N ALA A 377 -7.68 -8.81 -12.73
CA ALA A 377 -6.51 -8.91 -13.60
C ALA A 377 -5.56 -9.99 -13.07
N LEU A 378 -5.72 -11.22 -13.54
CA LEU A 378 -5.10 -12.39 -12.92
C LEU A 378 -4.01 -13.02 -13.80
N ALA A 379 -2.80 -13.05 -13.24
CA ALA A 379 -1.62 -13.64 -13.86
C ALA A 379 -1.44 -15.11 -13.44
N LYS A 380 -1.81 -16.04 -14.34
CA LYS A 380 -1.78 -17.50 -14.10
C LYS A 380 -0.40 -18.03 -13.65
N GLY A 381 0.67 -17.46 -14.20
CA GLY A 381 2.05 -17.89 -13.94
C GLY A 381 2.69 -17.30 -12.70
N ALA A 382 2.07 -16.29 -12.08
CA ALA A 382 2.70 -15.43 -11.07
C ALA A 382 2.34 -15.83 -9.64
N GLY A 383 3.28 -15.64 -8.71
CA GLY A 383 3.08 -15.79 -7.27
C GLY A 383 2.99 -14.42 -6.57
N HIS A 384 3.68 -14.28 -5.43
CA HIS A 384 3.63 -13.05 -4.63
C HIS A 384 4.62 -11.95 -5.09
N GLY A 385 5.38 -12.16 -6.17
CA GLY A 385 6.36 -11.18 -6.66
C GLY A 385 5.72 -10.08 -7.51
N PHE A 386 6.03 -8.81 -7.22
CA PHE A 386 5.52 -7.66 -8.00
C PHE A 386 5.85 -7.78 -9.50
N ALA A 387 7.12 -8.02 -9.85
CA ALA A 387 7.55 -8.18 -11.24
C ALA A 387 6.92 -9.40 -11.92
N GLN A 388 6.60 -10.47 -11.18
CA GLN A 388 5.96 -11.66 -11.77
C GLN A 388 4.58 -11.35 -12.35
N ILE A 389 3.89 -10.32 -11.86
CA ILE A 389 2.60 -9.85 -12.37
C ILE A 389 2.82 -8.69 -13.34
N PHE A 390 3.52 -7.65 -12.91
CA PHE A 390 3.61 -6.40 -13.66
C PHE A 390 4.59 -6.42 -14.83
N SER A 391 5.35 -7.50 -15.04
CA SER A 391 6.08 -7.73 -16.31
C SER A 391 5.25 -8.52 -17.33
N THR A 392 4.03 -8.94 -17.01
CA THR A 392 3.13 -9.67 -17.92
C THR A 392 2.16 -8.71 -18.63
N PRO A 393 1.54 -9.11 -19.77
CA PRO A 393 0.54 -8.27 -20.43
C PRO A 393 -0.63 -7.85 -19.54
N VAL A 394 -1.13 -8.76 -18.68
CA VAL A 394 -2.23 -8.46 -17.75
C VAL A 394 -1.83 -7.42 -16.71
N GLY A 395 -0.64 -7.54 -16.10
CA GLY A 395 -0.17 -6.56 -15.14
C GLY A 395 0.12 -5.20 -15.77
N GLN A 396 0.72 -5.19 -16.97
CA GLN A 396 0.96 -3.98 -17.75
C GLN A 396 -0.35 -3.26 -18.08
N SER A 397 -1.36 -4.02 -18.50
CA SER A 397 -2.69 -3.47 -18.80
C SER A 397 -3.35 -2.87 -17.54
N ALA A 398 -3.29 -3.56 -16.41
CA ALA A 398 -3.80 -3.06 -15.14
C ALA A 398 -3.18 -1.70 -14.72
N LEU A 399 -1.89 -1.48 -15.01
CA LEU A 399 -1.21 -0.24 -14.67
C LEU A 399 -1.50 0.91 -15.64
N PHE A 400 -1.51 0.63 -16.95
CA PHE A 400 -1.32 1.67 -17.97
C PHE A 400 -2.47 1.82 -18.98
N ASP A 401 -3.35 0.82 -19.15
CA ASP A 401 -4.43 0.91 -20.15
C ASP A 401 -5.64 1.68 -19.59
N ASP A 402 -6.35 2.41 -20.45
CA ASP A 402 -7.35 3.40 -19.99
C ASP A 402 -8.65 2.78 -19.52
N VAL A 403 -9.24 1.96 -20.39
CA VAL A 403 -10.61 1.46 -20.21
C VAL A 403 -10.62 -0.06 -20.18
N ASP A 404 -9.98 -0.72 -21.15
CA ASP A 404 -9.98 -2.18 -21.25
C ASP A 404 -8.78 -2.79 -20.53
N VAL A 405 -8.96 -3.09 -19.23
CA VAL A 405 -7.97 -3.88 -18.48
C VAL A 405 -8.12 -5.34 -18.88
N LEU A 406 -7.03 -5.94 -19.34
CA LEU A 406 -6.97 -7.36 -19.65
C LEU A 406 -7.24 -8.19 -18.38
N GLU A 407 -8.24 -9.08 -18.44
CA GLU A 407 -8.58 -9.93 -17.30
C GLU A 407 -7.53 -11.02 -17.04
N GLY A 408 -6.90 -11.53 -18.10
CA GLY A 408 -5.93 -12.61 -18.00
C GLY A 408 -6.61 -13.98 -17.83
N TRP A 409 -6.15 -14.81 -16.90
CA TRP A 409 -6.78 -16.11 -16.63
C TRP A 409 -7.93 -15.93 -15.64
N ARG A 410 -9.06 -16.61 -15.87
CA ARG A 410 -10.23 -16.52 -15.00
C ARG A 410 -10.64 -17.92 -14.54
N PRO A 411 -11.03 -18.11 -13.26
CA PRO A 411 -11.64 -19.37 -12.85
C PRO A 411 -12.83 -19.73 -13.74
N GLY A 412 -12.78 -20.91 -14.37
CA GLY A 412 -13.85 -21.46 -15.21
C GLY A 412 -13.89 -20.97 -16.66
N GLN A 413 -12.90 -20.18 -17.12
CA GLN A 413 -12.77 -19.74 -18.51
C GLN A 413 -11.35 -19.93 -19.07
#